data_AF-A0A495NZA9-F1
#
_entry.id   AF-A0A495NZA9-F1
#
_cell.length_a   1.000
_cell.length_b   1.000
_cell.length_c   1.000
_cell.angle_alpha   90.00
_cell.angle_beta   90.00
_cell.angle_gamma   90.00
#
_symmetry.space_group_name_H-M   'P 1'
#
loop_
_entity.id
_entity.type
_entity.pdbx_description
1 polymer ?
#
loop_
_entity_poly.entity_id
_entity_poly.type
_entity_poly.pdbx_seq_one_letter_code
_entity_poly.pdbx_strand_id
1 'polypeptide(L)'
;MNEILSWNINKKKLIDYKPEGWIEDYFTSSPNNEYGIIVYNIKEWSMGAEYGVFGIYSNSENPKLELNSSRIWIYFQSLKTFDFLEKSDCIVCRKPANNSKGGFPFLLINLKNKKFAFFDFDATSIYYGLEETEKNKVKLIEIHPEEIKILNRKKRTNEIIDLEKLKWIDLVDFDRALEKY
;
A
#
# COMPACT_ATOMS: atom_id res chain seq x y z
N MET A 1 -15.81 -10.79 -9.78
CA MET A 1 -15.49 -12.00 -9.00
C MET A 1 -16.09 -11.73 -7.65
N ASN A 2 -17.34 -12.16 -7.38
CA ASN A 2 -18.15 -11.73 -6.24
C ASN A 2 -17.31 -11.50 -4.97
N GLU A 3 -17.10 -10.23 -4.63
CA GLU A 3 -16.39 -9.78 -3.44
C GLU A 3 -17.05 -10.38 -2.17
N ILE A 4 -16.34 -11.27 -1.47
CA ILE A 4 -16.71 -11.66 -0.11
C ILE A 4 -15.94 -10.72 0.83
N LEU A 5 -16.57 -9.60 1.19
CA LEU A 5 -16.12 -8.84 2.35
C LEU A 5 -16.20 -9.76 3.56
N SER A 6 -15.04 -10.16 4.10
CA SER A 6 -15.01 -10.96 5.32
C SER A 6 -15.38 -10.12 6.56
N TRP A 7 -15.35 -8.79 6.44
CA TRP A 7 -15.68 -7.84 7.49
C TRP A 7 -16.95 -7.06 7.13
N ASN A 8 -17.78 -6.73 8.13
CA ASN A 8 -19.00 -5.93 7.96
C ASN A 8 -18.69 -4.43 7.79
N ILE A 9 -18.06 -4.08 6.67
CA ILE A 9 -17.62 -2.71 6.37
C ILE A 9 -18.76 -1.90 5.76
N ASN A 10 -19.10 -0.77 6.39
CA ASN A 10 -20.02 0.19 5.83
C ASN A 10 -19.32 1.10 4.80
N LYS A 11 -19.34 0.70 3.52
CA LYS A 11 -18.73 1.45 2.41
C LYS A 11 -19.24 2.90 2.28
N LYS A 12 -20.43 3.24 2.79
CA LYS A 12 -20.94 4.63 2.79
C LYS A 12 -20.11 5.59 3.67
N LYS A 13 -19.29 5.06 4.57
CA LYS A 13 -18.35 5.84 5.38
C LYS A 13 -17.01 6.09 4.67
N LEU A 14 -16.76 5.45 3.53
CA LEU A 14 -15.58 5.72 2.72
C LEU A 14 -15.74 7.06 2.02
N ILE A 15 -14.71 7.90 2.13
CA ILE A 15 -14.68 9.21 1.50
C ILE A 15 -14.56 9.01 -0.01
N ASP A 16 -15.35 9.76 -0.79
CA ASP A 16 -15.36 9.74 -2.26
C ASP A 16 -15.63 8.36 -2.89
N TYR A 17 -16.28 7.45 -2.16
CA TYR A 17 -16.67 6.14 -2.69
C TYR A 17 -17.64 6.28 -3.87
N LYS A 18 -17.24 5.76 -5.03
CA LYS A 18 -18.00 5.75 -6.27
C LYS A 18 -18.06 4.32 -6.78
N PRO A 19 -19.24 3.68 -6.82
CA PRO A 19 -19.39 2.32 -7.33
C PRO A 19 -19.25 2.24 -8.87
N GLU A 20 -18.60 3.20 -9.51
CA GLU A 20 -18.52 3.35 -10.96
C GLU A 20 -17.21 2.77 -11.48
N GLY A 21 -17.27 1.61 -12.14
CA GLY A 21 -16.10 0.96 -12.72
C GLY A 21 -16.41 -0.46 -13.21
N TRP A 22 -15.46 -1.04 -13.95
CA TRP A 22 -15.49 -2.43 -14.38
C TRP A 22 -14.73 -3.34 -13.39
N ILE A 23 -13.93 -2.74 -12.50
CA ILE A 23 -13.16 -3.42 -11.47
C ILE A 23 -13.92 -3.29 -10.15
N GLU A 24 -14.21 -4.43 -9.52
CA GLU A 24 -14.86 -4.51 -8.21
C GLU A 24 -13.89 -4.02 -7.11
N ASP A 25 -14.44 -3.59 -5.98
CA ASP A 25 -13.60 -3.30 -4.80
C ASP A 25 -12.81 -4.56 -4.39
N TYR A 26 -11.63 -4.33 -3.84
CA TYR A 26 -10.75 -5.39 -3.38
C TYR A 26 -10.58 -5.32 -1.87
N PHE A 27 -10.81 -6.44 -1.19
CA PHE A 27 -10.60 -6.57 0.24
C PHE A 27 -9.44 -7.51 0.56
N THR A 28 -8.61 -7.12 1.52
CA THR A 28 -7.61 -7.97 2.16
C THR A 28 -7.53 -7.68 3.65
N SER A 29 -6.99 -8.61 4.43
CA SER A 29 -6.74 -8.41 5.86
C SER A 29 -5.28 -8.71 6.20
N SER A 30 -4.79 -8.12 7.28
CA SER A 30 -3.51 -8.51 7.86
C SER A 30 -3.56 -9.99 8.28
N PRO A 31 -2.43 -10.72 8.31
CA PRO A 31 -2.47 -12.16 8.58
C PRO A 31 -2.98 -12.50 9.99
N ASN A 32 -2.80 -11.59 10.95
CA ASN A 32 -3.37 -11.67 12.29
C ASN A 32 -4.84 -11.18 12.40
N ASN A 33 -5.45 -10.75 11.28
CA ASN A 33 -6.80 -10.20 11.19
C ASN A 33 -7.07 -8.97 12.10
N GLU A 34 -6.01 -8.25 12.49
CA GLU A 34 -6.11 -7.00 13.26
C GLU A 34 -6.60 -5.83 12.38
N TYR A 35 -6.22 -5.83 11.11
CA TYR A 35 -6.54 -4.80 10.14
C TYR A 35 -7.22 -5.37 8.90
N GLY A 36 -8.28 -4.70 8.44
CA GLY A 36 -8.95 -4.95 7.17
C GLY A 36 -8.72 -3.78 6.23
N ILE A 37 -8.35 -4.03 4.99
CA ILE A 37 -8.07 -3.02 3.99
C ILE A 37 -9.01 -3.21 2.81
N ILE A 38 -9.76 -2.17 2.48
CA ILE A 38 -10.55 -2.11 1.25
C ILE A 38 -9.89 -1.15 0.27
N VAL A 39 -9.66 -1.60 -0.95
CA VAL A 39 -9.27 -0.76 -2.10
C VAL A 39 -10.51 -0.56 -2.94
N TYR A 40 -10.83 0.68 -3.26
CA TYR A 40 -12.05 1.06 -3.95
C TYR A 40 -11.76 2.13 -5.01
N ASN A 41 -12.77 2.42 -5.85
CA ASN A 41 -12.65 3.26 -7.04
C ASN A 41 -11.50 2.82 -7.95
N ILE A 42 -11.30 1.49 -8.10
CA ILE A 42 -10.18 0.94 -8.85
C ILE A 42 -10.37 1.20 -10.34
N LYS A 43 -9.32 1.73 -10.99
CA LYS A 43 -9.32 2.08 -12.41
C LYS A 43 -8.01 1.69 -13.06
N GLU A 44 -8.08 1.31 -14.32
CA GLU A 44 -6.91 1.15 -15.15
C GLU A 44 -6.42 2.54 -15.62
N TRP A 45 -5.13 2.82 -15.43
CA TRP A 45 -4.46 3.99 -15.99
C TRP A 45 -3.94 3.71 -17.39
N SER A 46 -3.23 2.58 -17.56
CA SER A 46 -2.67 2.18 -18.84
C SER A 46 -2.31 0.69 -18.84
N MET A 47 -2.80 -0.07 -19.83
CA MET A 47 -2.40 -1.45 -20.16
C MET A 47 -1.92 -2.29 -18.96
N GLY A 48 -2.83 -2.57 -18.02
CA GLY A 48 -2.60 -3.40 -16.83
C GLY A 48 -2.00 -2.68 -15.62
N ALA A 49 -1.71 -1.38 -15.71
CA ALA A 49 -1.39 -0.55 -14.55
C ALA A 49 -2.68 0.01 -13.94
N GLU A 50 -3.04 -0.51 -12.78
CA GLU A 50 -4.25 -0.13 -12.05
C GLU A 50 -3.92 0.73 -10.84
N TYR A 51 -4.87 1.58 -10.46
CA TYR A 51 -4.77 2.39 -9.26
C TYR A 51 -6.11 2.44 -8.53
N GLY A 52 -6.06 2.70 -7.24
CA GLY A 52 -7.25 2.85 -6.41
C GLY A 52 -6.98 3.69 -5.18
N VAL A 53 -8.03 4.07 -4.48
CA VAL A 53 -7.96 4.62 -3.12
C VAL A 53 -8.20 3.50 -2.12
N PHE A 54 -7.80 3.67 -0.87
CA PHE A 54 -7.96 2.64 0.14
C PHE A 54 -8.44 3.17 1.49
N GLY A 55 -9.12 2.31 2.22
CA GLY A 55 -9.48 2.52 3.61
C GLY A 55 -8.93 1.38 4.47
N ILE A 56 -8.29 1.72 5.59
CA ILE A 56 -7.85 0.74 6.59
C ILE A 56 -8.78 0.80 7.80
N TYR A 57 -9.26 -0.37 8.20
CA TYR A 57 -10.14 -0.59 9.32
C TYR A 57 -9.44 -1.41 10.39
N SER A 58 -9.74 -1.14 11.65
CA SER A 58 -9.42 -2.01 12.79
C SER A 58 -10.67 -2.74 13.27
N ASN A 59 -10.48 -3.85 14.00
CA ASN A 59 -11.53 -4.65 14.64
C ASN A 59 -12.50 -5.31 13.65
N SER A 60 -12.33 -6.61 13.38
CA SER A 60 -13.18 -7.36 12.45
C SER A 60 -14.65 -7.49 12.88
N GLU A 61 -14.93 -7.50 14.18
CA GLU A 61 -16.30 -7.64 14.72
C GLU A 61 -17.09 -6.33 14.62
N ASN A 62 -16.41 -5.20 14.85
CA ASN A 62 -16.97 -3.86 14.74
C ASN A 62 -16.01 -2.93 13.99
N PRO A 63 -15.97 -3.00 12.64
CA PRO A 63 -15.00 -2.27 11.83
C PRO A 63 -14.99 -0.77 12.08
N LYS A 64 -13.85 -0.27 12.54
CA LYS A 64 -13.59 1.16 12.75
C LYS A 64 -12.59 1.65 11.71
N LEU A 65 -12.96 2.68 10.95
CA LEU A 65 -12.08 3.32 9.98
C LEU A 65 -10.93 4.03 10.73
N GLU A 66 -9.69 3.59 10.49
CA GLU A 66 -8.48 4.19 11.06
C GLU A 66 -7.79 5.14 10.08
N LEU A 67 -7.88 4.84 8.77
CA LEU A 67 -7.28 5.64 7.72
C LEU A 67 -8.09 5.55 6.44
N ASN A 68 -8.20 6.66 5.71
CA ASN A 68 -8.80 6.70 4.38
C ASN A 68 -7.93 7.57 3.48
N SER A 69 -7.50 7.04 2.33
CA SER A 69 -6.61 7.77 1.44
C SER A 69 -7.32 8.77 0.52
N SER A 70 -8.66 8.71 0.42
CA SER A 70 -9.67 9.55 -0.27
C SER A 70 -9.31 10.26 -1.58
N ARG A 71 -8.19 10.98 -1.59
CA ARG A 71 -7.66 11.79 -2.69
C ARG A 71 -6.41 11.22 -3.32
N ILE A 72 -5.79 10.24 -2.66
CA ILE A 72 -4.48 9.72 -3.01
C ILE A 72 -4.62 8.29 -3.49
N TRP A 73 -4.16 8.09 -4.71
CA TRP A 73 -4.11 6.79 -5.35
C TRP A 73 -2.86 6.02 -4.95
N ILE A 74 -3.05 4.71 -4.78
CA ILE A 74 -1.99 3.72 -4.68
C ILE A 74 -1.94 2.91 -5.96
N TYR A 75 -0.77 2.36 -6.27
CA TYR A 75 -0.64 1.36 -7.31
C TYR A 75 -1.32 0.07 -6.84
N PHE A 76 -2.26 -0.42 -7.65
CA PHE A 76 -3.04 -1.61 -7.34
C PHE A 76 -2.54 -2.79 -8.16
N GLN A 77 -2.33 -3.93 -7.49
CA GLN A 77 -1.95 -5.19 -8.12
C GLN A 77 -2.53 -6.38 -7.34
N SER A 78 -3.83 -6.35 -7.07
CA SER A 78 -4.55 -7.42 -6.36
C SER A 78 -3.80 -7.89 -5.11
N LEU A 79 -3.46 -9.19 -5.01
CA LEU A 79 -2.76 -9.83 -3.89
C LEU A 79 -1.35 -9.28 -3.60
N LYS A 80 -0.75 -8.51 -4.51
CA LYS A 80 0.59 -7.92 -4.36
C LYS A 80 0.55 -6.42 -3.98
N THR A 81 -0.65 -5.88 -3.74
CA THR A 81 -0.84 -4.46 -3.42
C THR A 81 -0.26 -4.10 -2.05
N PHE A 82 -0.43 -4.99 -1.07
CA PHE A 82 -0.01 -4.77 0.30
C PHE A 82 0.97 -5.85 0.77
N ASP A 83 2.07 -5.42 1.39
CA ASP A 83 2.91 -6.29 2.22
C ASP A 83 2.64 -5.98 3.70
N PHE A 84 2.64 -7.01 4.56
CA PHE A 84 2.44 -6.87 6.01
C PHE A 84 3.72 -7.21 6.76
N LEU A 85 4.24 -6.26 7.52
CA LEU A 85 5.45 -6.39 8.33
C LEU A 85 5.04 -6.55 9.80
N GLU A 86 4.71 -7.78 10.19
CA GLU A 86 4.06 -8.08 11.47
C GLU A 86 4.91 -7.71 12.70
N LYS A 87 6.22 -7.95 12.67
CA LYS A 87 7.10 -7.65 13.82
C LYS A 87 7.28 -6.14 14.01
N SER A 88 7.12 -5.36 12.94
CA SER A 88 7.27 -3.90 12.92
C SER A 88 5.93 -3.16 12.98
N ASP A 89 4.80 -3.88 13.07
CA ASP A 89 3.45 -3.32 13.06
C ASP A 89 3.21 -2.37 11.85
N CYS A 90 3.71 -2.73 10.65
CA CYS A 90 3.64 -1.88 9.45
C CYS A 90 2.89 -2.52 8.28
N ILE A 91 2.04 -1.73 7.64
CA ILE A 91 1.41 -2.04 6.35
C ILE A 91 2.19 -1.30 5.27
N VAL A 92 2.54 -1.99 4.20
CA VAL A 92 3.31 -1.43 3.09
C VAL A 92 2.44 -1.45 1.84
N CYS A 93 2.41 -0.35 1.09
CA CYS A 93 1.90 -0.34 -0.28
C CYS A 93 2.79 0.55 -1.16
N ARG A 94 2.46 0.66 -2.45
CA ARG A 94 3.21 1.49 -3.41
C ARG A 94 2.36 2.69 -3.79
N LYS A 95 2.96 3.87 -3.75
CA LYS A 95 2.31 5.10 -4.17
C LYS A 95 3.04 5.65 -5.41
N PRO A 96 2.35 5.95 -6.52
CA PRO A 96 2.95 6.74 -7.59
C PRO A 96 3.40 8.11 -7.01
N ALA A 97 4.68 8.45 -7.19
CA ALA A 97 5.18 9.77 -6.83
C ALA A 97 4.55 10.83 -7.75
N ASN A 98 4.37 12.05 -7.25
CA ASN A 98 3.89 13.14 -8.10
C ASN A 98 4.96 13.47 -9.17
N ASN A 99 4.53 14.03 -10.32
CA ASN A 99 5.32 14.24 -11.55
C ASN A 99 6.68 14.95 -11.35
N SER A 100 6.92 15.61 -10.22
CA SER A 100 8.16 16.32 -9.91
C SER A 100 9.28 15.46 -9.30
N LYS A 101 8.97 14.33 -8.66
CA LYS A 101 9.98 13.43 -8.05
C LYS A 101 10.28 12.19 -8.90
N GLY A 102 9.29 11.71 -9.66
CA GLY A 102 9.39 10.48 -10.42
C GLY A 102 9.49 9.22 -9.53
N GLY A 103 8.96 8.09 -10.01
CA GLY A 103 9.06 6.80 -9.32
C GLY A 103 7.83 6.40 -8.51
N PHE A 104 7.96 5.29 -7.78
CA PHE A 104 6.89 4.65 -7.02
C PHE A 104 7.43 4.29 -5.62
N PRO A 105 7.53 5.24 -4.69
CA PRO A 105 7.97 4.95 -3.33
C PRO A 105 7.09 3.90 -2.65
N PHE A 106 7.72 3.13 -1.77
CA PHE A 106 6.99 2.34 -0.80
C PHE A 106 6.45 3.28 0.28
N LEU A 107 5.15 3.21 0.53
CA LEU A 107 4.47 3.87 1.63
C LEU A 107 4.33 2.86 2.77
N LEU A 108 4.94 3.17 3.90
CA LEU A 108 4.88 2.37 5.12
C LEU A 108 3.95 3.06 6.12
N ILE A 109 2.98 2.33 6.66
CA ILE A 109 1.95 2.85 7.55
C ILE A 109 1.98 2.05 8.85
N ASN A 110 2.24 2.71 9.98
CA ASN A 110 2.18 2.15 11.31
C ASN A 110 1.00 2.77 12.07
N LEU A 111 -0.14 2.05 12.08
CA LEU A 111 -1.38 2.55 12.69
C LEU A 111 -1.29 2.66 14.22
N LYS A 112 -0.59 1.73 14.86
CA LYS A 112 -0.38 1.69 16.31
C LYS A 112 0.36 2.93 16.82
N ASN A 113 1.41 3.33 16.12
CA ASN A 113 2.17 4.54 16.43
C ASN A 113 1.60 5.81 15.78
N LYS A 114 0.54 5.68 14.97
CA LYS A 114 -0.06 6.77 14.17
C LYS A 114 0.96 7.52 13.32
N LYS A 115 1.82 6.78 12.62
CA LYS A 115 2.84 7.36 11.74
C LYS A 115 2.91 6.65 10.41
N PHE A 116 3.44 7.34 9.42
CA PHE A 116 3.77 6.77 8.11
C PHE A 116 5.12 7.29 7.62
N ALA A 117 5.73 6.58 6.69
CA ALA A 117 6.98 6.97 6.08
C ALA A 117 7.00 6.60 4.60
N PHE A 118 7.87 7.26 3.84
CA PHE A 118 8.19 6.88 2.47
C PHE A 118 9.58 6.27 2.43
N PHE A 119 9.70 5.17 1.70
CA PHE A 119 10.98 4.66 1.26
C PHE A 119 11.10 4.91 -0.25
N ASP A 120 12.03 5.80 -0.60
CA ASP A 120 12.22 6.25 -1.99
C ASP A 120 12.64 5.10 -2.90
N PHE A 121 11.92 5.00 -4.01
CA PHE A 121 12.17 4.00 -5.04
C PHE A 121 11.79 4.56 -6.40
N ASP A 122 12.52 4.12 -7.42
CA ASP A 122 12.18 4.45 -8.80
C ASP A 122 10.91 3.70 -9.25
N ALA A 123 10.55 3.84 -10.52
CA ALA A 123 9.36 3.20 -11.07
C ALA A 123 9.43 1.66 -11.08
N THR A 124 10.61 1.07 -10.85
CA THR A 124 10.77 -0.39 -10.84
C THR A 124 10.27 -1.03 -9.55
N SER A 125 9.86 -0.25 -8.54
CA SER A 125 9.30 -0.79 -7.29
C SER A 125 8.06 -1.66 -7.49
N ILE A 126 7.33 -1.47 -8.60
CA ILE A 126 6.19 -2.32 -9.00
C ILE A 126 6.59 -3.80 -9.19
N TYR A 127 7.89 -4.08 -9.33
CA TYR A 127 8.44 -5.42 -9.45
C TYR A 127 9.09 -5.95 -8.15
N TYR A 128 9.14 -5.13 -7.11
CA TYR A 128 9.72 -5.49 -5.80
C TYR A 128 8.68 -5.46 -4.70
N GLY A 129 8.80 -6.35 -3.72
CA GLY A 129 8.08 -6.31 -2.44
C GLY A 129 9.05 -6.20 -1.26
N LEU A 130 8.51 -6.08 -0.05
CA LEU A 130 9.30 -6.06 1.19
C LEU A 130 9.03 -7.33 2.01
N GLU A 131 10.11 -8.05 2.35
CA GLU A 131 10.07 -9.18 3.27
C GLU A 131 10.68 -8.77 4.60
N GLU A 132 9.95 -8.95 5.70
CA GLU A 132 10.46 -8.65 7.03
C GLU A 132 11.46 -9.72 7.50
N THR A 133 12.69 -9.29 7.80
CA THR A 133 13.75 -10.20 8.30
C THR A 133 13.75 -10.23 9.82
N GLU A 134 13.73 -9.06 10.45
CA GLU A 134 13.61 -8.85 11.88
C GLU A 134 12.83 -7.55 12.13
N LYS A 135 12.53 -7.27 13.40
CA LYS A 135 11.84 -6.04 13.76
C LYS A 135 12.62 -4.83 13.24
N ASN A 136 11.91 -3.94 12.55
CA ASN A 136 12.41 -2.73 11.89
C ASN A 136 13.45 -2.97 10.77
N LYS A 137 13.64 -4.21 10.29
CA LYS A 137 14.50 -4.47 9.12
C LYS A 137 13.82 -5.35 8.09
N VAL A 138 13.79 -4.82 6.88
CA VAL A 138 13.17 -5.49 5.73
C VAL A 138 14.17 -5.68 4.61
N LYS A 139 13.91 -6.67 3.78
CA LYS A 139 14.70 -7.02 2.60
C LYS A 139 13.85 -6.83 1.35
N LEU A 140 14.43 -6.23 0.31
CA LEU A 140 13.77 -6.18 -0.99
C LEU A 140 13.75 -7.57 -1.65
N ILE A 141 12.56 -8.00 -2.04
CA ILE A 141 12.33 -9.26 -2.76
C ILE A 141 11.72 -8.99 -4.14
N GLU A 142 11.96 -9.88 -5.09
CA GLU A 142 11.40 -9.79 -6.45
C GLU A 142 9.98 -10.39 -6.43
N ILE A 143 8.95 -9.59 -6.74
CA ILE A 143 7.58 -10.09 -6.92
C ILE A 143 7.26 -10.41 -8.38
N HIS A 144 8.07 -9.92 -9.32
CA HIS A 144 8.01 -10.24 -10.75
C HIS A 144 9.44 -10.44 -11.30
N PRO A 145 10.07 -11.60 -11.00
CA PRO A 145 11.48 -11.82 -11.31
C PRO A 145 11.81 -11.82 -12.80
N GLU A 146 10.90 -12.28 -13.66
CA GLU A 146 11.11 -12.29 -15.11
C GLU A 146 11.14 -10.87 -15.70
N GLU A 147 10.23 -9.99 -15.26
CA GLU A 147 10.24 -8.58 -15.67
C GLU A 147 11.54 -7.89 -15.27
N ILE A 148 12.03 -8.16 -14.05
CA ILE A 148 13.30 -7.58 -13.56
C ILE A 148 14.50 -8.05 -14.41
N LYS A 149 14.52 -9.30 -14.88
CA LYS A 149 15.60 -9.79 -15.75
C LYS A 149 15.67 -9.00 -17.07
N ILE A 150 14.52 -8.56 -17.59
CA ILE A 150 14.41 -7.85 -18.87
C ILE A 150 14.85 -6.38 -18.76
N LEU A 151 14.69 -5.76 -17.58
CA LEU A 151 14.98 -4.33 -17.38
C LEU A 151 16.44 -3.91 -17.59
N ASN A 152 17.39 -4.86 -17.67
CA ASN A 152 18.83 -4.62 -17.85
C ASN A 152 19.39 -3.48 -16.95
N ARG A 153 18.97 -3.46 -15.68
CA ARG A 153 19.38 -2.50 -14.65
C ARG A 153 19.94 -3.23 -13.44
N LYS A 154 20.71 -2.53 -12.60
CA LYS A 154 21.22 -3.07 -11.35
C LYS A 154 20.05 -3.48 -10.44
N LYS A 155 19.97 -4.76 -10.10
CA LYS A 155 19.00 -5.29 -9.14
C LYS A 155 19.25 -4.73 -7.75
N ARG A 156 18.16 -4.45 -7.03
CA ARG A 156 18.19 -4.09 -5.59
C ARG A 156 17.76 -5.25 -4.69
N THR A 157 17.55 -6.43 -5.26
CA THR A 157 17.20 -7.66 -4.53
C THR A 157 18.20 -7.91 -3.41
N ASN A 158 17.69 -8.29 -2.23
CA ASN A 158 18.45 -8.49 -1.00
C ASN A 158 19.02 -7.23 -0.34
N GLU A 159 18.75 -6.03 -0.85
CA GLU A 159 19.06 -4.82 -0.10
C GLU A 159 18.26 -4.80 1.21
N ILE A 160 18.96 -4.54 2.31
CA ILE A 160 18.38 -4.42 3.64
C ILE A 160 18.08 -2.95 3.93
N ILE A 161 16.83 -2.69 4.30
CA ILE A 161 16.32 -1.38 4.65
C ILE A 161 16.03 -1.37 6.14
N ASP A 162 16.60 -0.40 6.82
CA ASP A 162 16.38 -0.14 8.24
C ASP A 162 15.25 0.89 8.39
N LEU A 163 14.10 0.44 8.89
CA LEU A 163 12.90 1.26 9.02
C LEU A 163 13.05 2.38 10.05
N GLU A 164 13.99 2.26 10.98
CA GLU A 164 14.25 3.29 12.00
C GLU A 164 14.93 4.52 11.39
N LYS A 165 15.61 4.36 10.24
CA LYS A 165 16.27 5.45 9.53
C LYS A 165 15.33 6.24 8.62
N LEU A 166 14.10 5.78 8.44
CA LEU A 166 13.11 6.48 7.64
C LEU A 166 12.60 7.73 8.36
N LYS A 167 12.24 8.75 7.58
CA LYS A 167 11.58 9.94 8.10
C LYS A 167 10.09 9.64 8.32
N TRP A 168 9.73 9.34 9.56
CA TRP A 168 8.35 9.12 9.97
C TRP A 168 7.60 10.45 10.16
N ILE A 169 6.37 10.49 9.67
CA ILE A 169 5.45 11.63 9.66
C ILE A 169 4.17 11.21 10.39
N ASP A 170 3.55 12.11 11.14
CA ASP A 170 2.31 11.82 11.87
C ASP A 170 1.12 11.59 10.93
N LEU A 171 0.30 10.59 11.22
CA LEU A 171 -0.84 10.18 10.36
C LEU A 171 -1.85 11.30 10.10
N VAL A 172 -1.93 12.31 10.98
CA VAL A 172 -2.79 13.49 10.77
C VAL A 172 -2.42 14.27 9.50
N ASP A 173 -1.16 14.16 9.06
CA ASP A 173 -0.63 14.82 7.88
C ASP A 173 -0.65 13.94 6.62
N PHE A 174 -1.31 12.78 6.68
CA PHE A 174 -1.26 11.75 5.63
C PHE A 174 -1.60 12.31 4.24
N ASP A 175 -2.82 12.82 4.05
CA ASP A 175 -3.27 13.35 2.75
C ASP A 175 -2.37 14.47 2.25
N ARG A 176 -2.02 15.42 3.14
CA ARG A 176 -1.17 16.58 2.81
C ARG A 176 0.23 16.17 2.38
N ALA A 177 0.82 15.15 3.01
CA ALA A 177 2.14 14.66 2.65
C ALA A 177 2.12 13.93 1.31
N LEU A 178 1.08 13.14 1.07
CA LEU A 178 0.91 12.36 -0.16
C LEU A 178 0.63 13.21 -1.39
N GLU A 179 -0.01 14.38 -1.26
CA GLU A 179 -0.16 15.33 -2.37
C GLU A 179 1.21 15.88 -2.83
N LYS A 180 2.15 16.04 -1.88
CA LYS A 180 3.48 16.63 -2.11
C LYS A 180 4.56 15.62 -2.49
N TYR A 181 4.32 14.33 -2.26
CA TYR A 181 5.28 13.24 -2.49
C TYR A 181 4.99 12.51 -3.80
#